data_AF-Q6RX61-F1
#
_entry.id   AF-Q6RX61-F1
#
_cell.length_a   1.000
_cell.length_b   1.000
_cell.length_c   1.000
_cell.angle_alpha   90.00
_cell.angle_beta   90.00
_cell.angle_gamma   90.00
#
_symmetry.space_group_name_H-M   'P 1'
#
loop_
_entity.id
_entity.type
_entity.pdbx_description
1 polymer ?
#
loop_
_entity_poly.entity_id
_entity_poly.type
_entity_poly.pdbx_seq_one_letter_code
_entity_poly.pdbx_strand_id
1 'polypeptide(L)'
;NEDLVFEKTLRHSSEEIGQYEKISDQFEFRKTVIEEALAEGGVKTSDLDAVVGRGGLLKPIKGGTYSVNEAMIEDLKVGVLGEHASNLGGIIAKQIGDEVNIPSYI
;
A
#
# COMPACT_ATOMS: atom_id res chain seq x y z
N ASN A 1 -13.32 -20.45 4.29
CA ASN A 1 -13.21 -19.26 3.42
C ASN A 1 -11.83 -19.24 2.83
N GLU A 2 -11.67 -19.80 1.64
CA GLU A 2 -10.38 -19.89 0.93
C GLU A 2 -10.54 -19.46 -0.55
N ASP A 3 -11.72 -18.99 -0.95
CA ASP A 3 -12.01 -18.63 -2.33
C ASP A 3 -11.49 -17.22 -2.62
N LEU A 4 -10.50 -17.14 -3.52
CA LEU A 4 -9.99 -15.90 -4.08
C LEU A 4 -11.12 -15.18 -4.84
N VAL A 5 -11.50 -13.98 -4.39
CA VAL A 5 -12.53 -13.17 -5.05
C VAL A 5 -11.97 -12.42 -6.27
N PHE A 6 -10.78 -11.84 -6.12
CA PHE A 6 -10.17 -11.01 -7.16
C PHE A 6 -8.64 -10.96 -7.00
N GLU A 7 -7.92 -11.10 -8.12
CA GLU A 7 -6.48 -10.87 -8.22
C GLU A 7 -6.20 -10.16 -9.55
N LYS A 8 -5.40 -9.09 -9.49
CA LYS A 8 -4.96 -8.37 -10.67
C LYS A 8 -3.52 -7.87 -10.50
N THR A 9 -2.68 -8.16 -11.49
CA THR A 9 -1.32 -7.60 -11.56
C THR A 9 -1.35 -6.29 -12.34
N LEU A 10 -1.06 -5.18 -11.66
CA LEU A 10 -0.97 -3.85 -12.25
C LEU A 10 0.49 -3.59 -12.65
N ARG A 11 0.76 -3.48 -13.95
CA ARG A 11 2.10 -3.24 -14.49
C ARG A 11 2.25 -1.78 -14.83
N HIS A 12 3.33 -1.17 -14.36
CA HIS A 12 3.68 0.21 -14.66
C HIS A 12 4.90 0.24 -15.57
N SER A 13 4.90 1.08 -16.60
CA SER A 13 6.05 1.25 -17.47
C SER A 13 7.13 2.09 -16.77
N SER A 14 8.39 1.93 -17.18
CA SER A 14 9.48 2.78 -16.68
C SER A 14 9.27 4.27 -16.99
N GLU A 15 8.58 4.56 -18.10
CA GLU A 15 8.25 5.93 -18.51
C GLU A 15 7.22 6.57 -17.58
N GLU A 16 6.22 5.81 -17.14
CA GLU A 16 5.15 6.27 -16.23
C GLU A 16 5.69 6.53 -14.83
N ILE A 17 6.46 5.59 -14.28
CA ILE A 17 7.07 5.76 -12.94
C ILE A 17 8.25 6.73 -12.95
N GLY A 18 8.90 6.92 -14.10
CA GLY A 18 10.05 7.82 -14.28
C GLY A 18 9.69 9.30 -14.24
N GLN A 19 8.39 9.63 -14.20
CA GLN A 19 7.89 11.00 -14.04
C GLN A 19 8.04 11.52 -12.60
N TYR A 20 8.27 10.62 -11.65
CA TYR A 20 8.33 10.92 -10.23
C TYR A 20 9.79 10.99 -9.76
N GLU A 21 10.13 12.02 -8.98
CA GLU A 21 11.49 12.18 -8.45
C GLU A 21 11.80 11.15 -7.36
N LYS A 22 10.80 10.85 -6.51
CA LYS A 22 10.94 9.90 -5.40
C LYS A 22 9.89 8.80 -5.47
N ILE A 23 10.16 7.69 -4.77
CA ILE A 23 9.18 6.61 -4.66
C ILE A 23 7.91 7.10 -3.93
N SER A 24 8.05 7.95 -2.91
CA SER A 24 6.93 8.53 -2.17
C SER A 24 5.96 9.29 -3.06
N ASP A 25 6.46 9.91 -4.14
CA ASP A 25 5.66 10.77 -5.02
C ASP A 25 4.72 9.93 -5.90
N GLN A 26 5.00 8.64 -6.08
CA GLN A 26 4.14 7.69 -6.77
C GLN A 26 2.90 7.27 -5.95
N PHE A 27 2.78 7.72 -4.69
CA PHE A 27 1.73 7.30 -3.77
C PHE A 27 0.32 7.47 -4.35
N GLU A 28 -0.05 8.70 -4.71
CA GLU A 28 -1.40 9.01 -5.23
C GLU A 28 -1.72 8.25 -6.51
N PHE A 29 -0.72 8.14 -7.39
CA PHE A 29 -0.83 7.39 -8.62
C PHE A 29 -1.12 5.92 -8.37
N ARG A 30 -0.31 5.26 -7.53
CA ARG A 30 -0.50 3.84 -7.23
C ARG A 30 -1.80 3.58 -6.48
N LYS A 31 -2.19 4.48 -5.57
CA LYS A 31 -3.46 4.39 -4.85
C LYS A 31 -4.63 4.42 -5.83
N THR A 32 -4.67 5.42 -6.71
CA THR A 32 -5.74 5.56 -7.73
C THR A 32 -5.86 4.30 -8.59
N VAL A 33 -4.73 3.79 -9.10
CA VAL A 33 -4.73 2.59 -9.95
C VAL A 33 -5.21 1.34 -9.20
N ILE A 34 -4.93 1.24 -7.90
CA ILE A 34 -5.45 0.15 -7.05
C ILE A 34 -6.96 0.30 -6.82
N GLU A 35 -7.46 1.50 -6.52
CA GLU A 35 -8.89 1.76 -6.32
C GLU A 35 -9.71 1.49 -7.59
N GLU A 36 -9.20 1.90 -8.76
CA GLU A 36 -9.81 1.59 -10.05
C GLU A 36 -9.85 0.08 -10.30
N ALA A 37 -8.75 -0.63 -10.01
CA ALA A 37 -8.70 -2.08 -10.16
C ALA A 37 -9.68 -2.81 -9.24
N LEU A 38 -9.83 -2.37 -7.99
CA LEU A 38 -10.83 -2.91 -7.06
C LEU A 38 -12.25 -2.66 -7.57
N ALA A 39 -12.53 -1.44 -8.04
CA ALA A 39 -13.83 -1.09 -8.60
C ALA A 39 -14.18 -1.92 -9.85
N GLU A 40 -13.24 -2.14 -10.77
CA GLU A 40 -13.41 -3.04 -11.91
C GLU A 40 -13.67 -4.49 -11.50
N GLY A 41 -13.04 -4.95 -10.41
CA GLY A 41 -13.27 -6.25 -9.80
C GLY A 41 -14.58 -6.35 -9.02
N GLY A 42 -15.36 -5.27 -8.92
CA GLY A 42 -16.59 -5.22 -8.13
C GLY A 42 -16.36 -5.23 -6.62
N VAL A 43 -15.13 -4.97 -6.16
CA VAL A 43 -14.75 -4.92 -4.74
C VAL A 43 -14.86 -3.48 -4.26
N LYS A 44 -15.71 -3.24 -3.26
CA LYS A 44 -15.76 -1.95 -2.57
C LYS A 44 -14.86 -2.01 -1.35
N THR A 45 -14.02 -0.98 -1.18
CA THR A 45 -13.13 -0.87 -0.01
C THR A 45 -13.92 -0.85 1.30
N SER A 46 -15.14 -0.33 1.30
CA SER A 46 -16.05 -0.31 2.47
C SER A 46 -16.51 -1.69 2.93
N ASP A 47 -16.41 -2.70 2.08
CA ASP A 47 -16.87 -4.06 2.39
C ASP A 47 -15.71 -4.94 2.91
N LEU A 48 -14.50 -4.37 3.01
CA LEU A 48 -13.31 -5.07 3.51
C LEU A 48 -13.24 -5.01 5.04
N ASP A 49 -12.80 -6.09 5.67
CA ASP A 49 -12.54 -6.12 7.12
C ASP A 49 -11.16 -5.53 7.49
N ALA A 50 -10.21 -5.55 6.55
CA ALA A 50 -8.84 -5.05 6.74
C ALA A 50 -8.13 -4.84 5.41
N VAL A 51 -7.07 -4.02 5.42
CA VAL A 51 -6.15 -3.85 4.29
C VAL A 51 -4.73 -4.22 4.71
N VAL A 52 -4.05 -5.05 3.92
CA VAL A 52 -2.68 -5.47 4.22
C VAL A 52 -1.74 -5.04 3.10
N GLY A 53 -0.73 -4.25 3.45
CA GLY A 53 0.34 -3.85 2.56
C GLY A 53 1.58 -4.71 2.76
N ARG A 54 2.43 -4.84 1.74
CA ARG A 54 3.75 -5.42 1.96
C ARG A 54 4.62 -4.47 2.76
N GLY A 55 5.33 -4.98 3.77
CA GLY A 55 6.33 -4.22 4.51
C GLY A 55 7.41 -3.57 3.62
N GLY A 56 7.73 -2.32 3.92
CA GLY A 56 8.83 -1.58 3.30
C GLY A 56 10.17 -1.79 3.99
N LEU A 57 11.13 -0.94 3.65
CA LEU A 57 12.45 -0.88 4.27
C LEU A 57 12.37 -0.18 5.63
N LEU A 58 11.81 -0.87 6.62
CA LEU A 58 11.69 -0.42 8.00
C LEU A 58 12.91 -0.78 8.84
N LYS A 59 13.08 -0.08 9.97
CA LYS A 59 14.04 -0.46 11.02
C LYS A 59 13.87 -1.94 11.41
N PRO A 60 14.94 -2.64 11.82
CA PRO A 60 14.85 -4.04 12.21
C PRO A 60 13.78 -4.29 13.29
N ILE A 61 12.82 -5.15 12.97
CA ILE A 61 11.75 -5.61 13.85
C ILE A 61 11.65 -7.13 13.79
N LYS A 62 10.99 -7.74 14.78
CA LYS A 62 10.71 -9.18 14.74
C LYS A 62 9.75 -9.50 13.58
N GLY A 63 9.77 -10.75 13.12
CA GLY A 63 8.75 -11.22 12.18
C GLY A 63 7.38 -11.27 12.86
N GLY A 64 6.35 -10.83 12.15
CA GLY A 64 4.97 -10.80 12.63
C GLY A 64 4.11 -9.85 11.81
N THR A 65 2.84 -9.75 12.18
CA THR A 65 1.89 -8.80 11.61
C THR A 65 1.83 -7.57 12.48
N TYR A 66 1.93 -6.39 11.89
CA TYR A 66 1.97 -5.12 12.61
C TYR A 66 0.88 -4.18 12.11
N SER A 67 0.11 -3.58 13.03
CA SER A 67 -0.78 -2.47 12.67
C SER A 67 0.05 -1.29 12.17
N VAL A 68 -0.39 -0.70 11.05
CA VAL A 68 0.29 0.46 10.50
C VAL A 68 -0.01 1.68 11.35
N ASN A 69 1.05 2.29 11.90
CA ASN A 69 0.97 3.48 12.75
C ASN A 69 1.72 4.66 12.12
N GLU A 70 1.55 5.86 12.68
CA GLU A 70 2.15 7.09 12.15
C GLU A 70 3.67 7.02 12.07
N ALA A 71 4.34 6.49 13.09
CA ALA A 71 5.79 6.34 13.11
C ALA A 71 6.31 5.45 11.97
N MET A 72 5.59 4.35 11.68
CA MET A 72 5.88 3.49 10.54
C MET A 72 5.69 4.23 9.21
N ILE A 73 4.62 5.02 9.09
CA ILE A 73 4.37 5.84 7.89
C ILE A 73 5.50 6.84 7.65
N GLU A 74 5.98 7.51 8.70
CA GLU A 74 7.09 8.46 8.58
C GLU A 74 8.39 7.76 8.14
N ASP A 75 8.73 6.62 8.74
CA ASP A 75 9.91 5.83 8.37
C ASP A 75 9.85 5.39 6.88
N LEU A 76 8.68 5.00 6.39
CA LEU A 76 8.45 4.60 5.00
C LEU A 76 8.50 5.79 4.03
N LYS A 77 7.96 6.94 4.43
CA LYS A 77 7.95 8.18 3.62
C LYS A 77 9.34 8.78 3.46
N VAL A 78 10.11 8.85 4.54
CA VAL A 78 11.49 9.36 4.53
C VAL A 78 12.44 8.34 3.91
N GLY A 79 12.09 7.05 3.91
CA GLY A 79 12.96 5.99 3.42
C GLY A 79 14.17 5.82 4.32
N VAL A 80 13.96 5.67 5.63
CA VAL A 80 15.05 5.66 6.63
C VAL A 80 16.12 4.60 6.37
N LEU A 81 15.77 3.48 5.72
CA LEU A 81 16.70 2.44 5.24
C LEU A 81 16.78 2.35 3.71
N GLY A 82 16.36 3.40 3.00
CA GLY A 82 16.36 3.49 1.55
C GLY A 82 14.97 3.59 0.93
N GLU A 83 14.95 3.95 -0.36
CA GLU A 83 13.73 4.03 -1.15
C GLU A 83 13.52 2.74 -1.94
N HIS A 84 12.34 2.15 -1.78
CA HIS A 84 11.92 1.00 -2.55
C HIS A 84 10.40 1.04 -2.76
N ALA A 85 9.91 0.52 -3.88
CA ALA A 85 8.48 0.52 -4.20
C ALA A 85 7.60 -0.13 -3.11
N SER A 86 8.15 -1.07 -2.34
CA SER A 86 7.42 -1.68 -1.20
C SER A 86 7.17 -0.72 -0.05
N ASN A 87 7.88 0.41 0.04
CA ASN A 87 7.61 1.43 1.06
C ASN A 87 6.18 2.00 0.92
N LEU A 88 5.66 2.04 -0.29
CA LEU A 88 4.28 2.49 -0.55
C LEU A 88 3.24 1.50 -0.05
N GLY A 89 3.59 0.22 0.15
CA GLY A 89 2.63 -0.82 0.54
C GLY A 89 1.92 -0.48 1.86
N GLY A 90 2.68 -0.21 2.91
CA GLY A 90 2.13 0.19 4.21
C GLY A 90 1.40 1.55 4.16
N ILE A 91 1.90 2.50 3.37
CA ILE A 91 1.30 3.83 3.25
C ILE A 91 -0.07 3.77 2.56
N ILE A 92 -0.18 3.03 1.46
CA ILE A 92 -1.44 2.82 0.73
C ILE A 92 -2.43 2.04 1.60
N ALA A 93 -1.98 0.97 2.27
CA ALA A 93 -2.84 0.20 3.16
C ALA A 93 -3.45 1.06 4.27
N LYS A 94 -2.63 1.95 4.86
CA LYS A 94 -3.08 2.88 5.89
C LYS A 94 -4.09 3.89 5.36
N GLN A 95 -3.82 4.49 4.20
CA GLN A 95 -4.74 5.47 3.60
C GLN A 95 -6.11 4.86 3.30
N ILE A 96 -6.15 3.72 2.60
CA ILE A 96 -7.42 3.05 2.26
C ILE A 96 -8.16 2.64 3.54
N GLY A 97 -7.43 2.07 4.51
CA GLY A 97 -8.01 1.68 5.79
C GLY A 97 -8.65 2.85 6.54
N ASP A 98 -7.99 4.00 6.58
CA ASP A 98 -8.49 5.18 7.28
C ASP A 98 -9.72 5.81 6.57
N GLU A 99 -9.78 5.78 5.24
CA GLU A 99 -10.90 6.32 4.46
C GLU A 99 -12.22 5.57 4.69
N VAL A 100 -12.15 4.28 5.00
CA VAL A 100 -13.32 3.44 5.29
C VAL A 100 -13.38 2.95 6.74
N ASN A 101 -12.49 3.46 7.60
CA ASN A 101 -12.41 3.18 9.03
C ASN A 101 -12.25 1.68 9.38
N ILE A 102 -11.32 1.01 8.71
CA ILE A 102 -10.96 -0.40 8.93
C ILE A 102 -9.46 -0.53 9.23
N PRO A 103 -9.03 -1.59 9.95
CA PRO A 103 -7.63 -1.74 10.31
C PRO A 103 -6.73 -2.01 9.11
N SER A 104 -5.49 -1.52 9.21
CA SER A 104 -4.43 -1.73 8.22
C SER A 104 -3.20 -2.37 8.84
N TYR A 105 -2.54 -3.26 8.08
CA TYR A 105 -1.40 -4.04 8.55
C TYR A 105 -0.27 -4.16 7.51
N ILE A 106 0.91 -4.55 7.98
CA ILE A 106 2.02 -5.10 7.19
C ILE A 106 2.53 -6.43 7.74
#